data_AF-A0A1R4GNM2-F1
#
_entry.id   AF-A0A1R4GNM2-F1
#
_cell.length_a   1.000
_cell.length_b   1.000
_cell.length_c   1.000
_cell.angle_alpha   90.00
_cell.angle_beta   90.00
_cell.angle_gamma   90.00
#
_symmetry.space_group_name_H-M   'P 1'
#
loop_
_entity.id
_entity.type
_entity.pdbx_description
1 polymer ?
#
loop_
_entity_poly.entity_id
_entity_poly.type
_entity_poly.pdbx_seq_one_letter_code
_entity_poly.pdbx_strand_id
1 'polypeptide(L)' 'MRAVLQTSGGELLFCGHHARDVEAKLRPMTAEWQDETDKLHEKPVYDDED' A
#
# COMPACT_ATOMS: atom_id res chain seq x y z
N MET A 1 -0.73 1.80 3.45
CA MET A 1 -1.23 1.64 2.07
C MET A 1 -0.89 2.90 1.29
N ARG A 2 -0.42 2.75 0.05
CA ARG A 2 0.04 3.86 -0.80
C ARG A 2 -0.63 3.78 -2.17
N ALA A 3 -1.08 4.92 -2.67
CA ALA A 3 -1.69 5.05 -3.99
C ALA A 3 -0.95 6.12 -4.80
N VAL A 4 -0.57 5.80 -6.04
CA VAL A 4 0.08 6.75 -6.96
C VAL A 4 -0.94 7.20 -8.00
N LEU A 5 -1.18 8.50 -8.11
CA LEU A 5 -2.14 9.07 -9.05
C LEU A 5 -1.58 9.04 -10.48
N GLN A 6 -2.38 8.54 -11.41
CA GLN A 6 -1.96 8.26 -12.79
C GLN A 6 -1.59 9.53 -13.57
N THR A 7 -2.25 10.66 -13.31
CA THR A 7 -2.05 11.91 -14.05
C THR A 7 -0.95 12.79 -13.49
N SER A 8 -0.77 12.82 -12.17
CA SER A 8 0.20 13.72 -11.51
C SER A 8 1.44 13.01 -10.98
N GLY A 9 1.40 11.69 -10.81
CA GLY A 9 2.42 10.94 -10.06
C GLY A 9 2.42 11.22 -8.55
N GLY A 10 1.50 12.06 -8.07
CA GLY A 10 1.37 12.38 -6.64
C GLY A 10 0.92 11.17 -5.84
N GLU A 11 1.35 11.12 -4.58
CA GLU A 11 1.12 9.99 -3.70
C GLU A 11 0.10 10.31 -2.61
N LEU A 12 -0.78 9.36 -2.35
CA LEU A 12 -1.66 9.36 -1.18
C LEU A 12 -1.22 8.24 -0.24
N LEU A 13 -0.97 8.60 1.01
CA LEU A 13 -0.57 7.67 2.06
C LEU A 13 -1.73 7.50 3.04
N PHE A 14 -2.05 6.24 3.33
CA PHE A 14 -3.10 5.88 4.25
C PHE A 14 -2.59 4.92 5.32
N CYS A 15 -3.16 5.06 6.52
CA CYS A 15 -3.12 4.02 7.53
C CYS A 15 -3.78 2.74 6.98
N GLY A 16 -3.43 1.57 7.53
CA GLY A 16 -3.85 0.25 7.03
C GLY A 16 -5.36 -0.08 7.02
N HIS A 17 -6.25 0.90 7.18
CA HIS A 17 -7.70 0.67 7.13
C HIS A 17 -8.45 1.68 6.25
N HIS A 18 -8.23 3.00 6.40
CA HIS A 18 -9.04 4.04 5.73
C HIS A 18 -9.03 3.96 4.21
N ALA A 19 -8.00 3.36 3.63
CA ALA A 19 -7.89 3.25 2.18
C ALA A 19 -8.90 2.28 1.55
N ARG A 20 -9.40 1.28 2.29
CA ARG A 20 -10.44 0.35 1.81
C ARG A 20 -11.75 1.06 1.54
N ASP A 21 -12.09 2.06 2.35
CA ASP A 21 -13.32 2.85 2.21
C ASP A 21 -13.33 3.70 0.94
N VAL A 22 -12.15 4.04 0.42
CA VAL A 22 -11.98 4.91 -0.76
C VAL A 22 -11.45 4.19 -1.99
N GLU A 23 -11.11 2.90 -1.88
CA GLU A 23 -10.44 2.12 -2.93
C GLU A 23 -11.24 2.11 -4.23
N ALA A 24 -12.53 1.79 -4.18
CA ALA A 24 -13.38 1.74 -5.37
C ALA A 24 -13.40 3.06 -6.15
N LYS A 25 -13.27 4.19 -5.45
CA LYS A 25 -13.24 5.54 -6.04
C LYS A 25 -11.86 5.89 -6.61
N LEU A 26 -10.80 5.50 -5.92
CA LEU A 26 -9.43 5.86 -6.29
C LEU A 26 -8.81 4.92 -7.31
N ARG A 27 -9.19 3.63 -7.32
CA ARG A 27 -8.59 2.62 -8.20
C ARG A 27 -8.53 3.02 -9.68
N PRO A 28 -9.59 3.61 -10.27
CA PRO A 28 -9.56 4.07 -11.67
C PRO A 28 -8.62 5.27 -11.92
N MET A 29 -8.21 5.99 -10.88
CA MET A 29 -7.37 7.20 -10.95
C MET A 29 -5.90 6.92 -10.61
N THR A 30 -5.58 5.71 -10.18
CA THR A 30 -4.26 5.34 -9.66
C THR A 30 -3.50 4.45 -10.64
N ALA A 31 -2.24 4.80 -10.91
CA ALA A 31 -1.30 3.93 -11.62
C ALA A 31 -0.82 2.77 -10.75
N GLU A 32 -0.74 2.97 -9.44
CA GLU A 32 -0.25 1.99 -8.49
C GLU A 32 -1.06 2.01 -7.19
N TRP A 33 -1.30 0.82 -6.63
CA TRP A 33 -1.95 0.61 -5.34
C TRP A 33 -1.16 -0.45 -4.56
N GLN A 34 -0.50 -0.02 -3.48
CA GLN A 34 0.33 -0.86 -2.61
C GLN A 34 -0.36 -1.06 -1.27
N ASP A 35 -0.80 -2.29 -1.00
CA ASP A 35 -1.24 -2.74 0.32
C ASP A 35 -0.19 -3.66 0.92
N GLU A 36 0.34 -3.24 2.06
CA GLU A 36 1.40 -3.95 2.80
C GLU A 36 0.90 -4.32 4.20
N THR A 37 -0.41 -4.24 4.44
CA THR A 37 -0.99 -4.56 5.76
C THR A 37 -0.73 -6.01 6.16
N ASP A 38 -0.68 -6.94 5.21
CA ASP A 38 -0.39 -8.35 5.48
C ASP A 38 1.03 -8.57 6.03
N LYS A 39 2.00 -7.74 5.61
CA LYS A 39 3.40 -7.84 6.08
C LYS A 39 3.57 -7.45 7.55
N LEU A 40 2.59 -6.79 8.16
CA LEU A 40 2.63 -6.46 9.60
C LEU A 40 2.60 -7.71 10.50
N HIS A 41 2.14 -8.85 9.96
CA HIS A 41 2.05 -10.10 10.69
C HIS A 41 3.18 -11.08 10.35
N GLU A 42 3.97 -10.79 9.33
CA GLU A 42 5.12 -11.60 8.94
C GLU A 42 6.25 -11.43 9.94
N LYS A 43 6.78 -12.54 10.45
CA LYS A 43 8.01 -12.53 11.23
C LYS A 43 9.19 -12.57 10.26
N PRO A 44 10.19 -11.69 10.44
CA PRO A 44 11.41 -11.79 9.65
C PRO A 44 12.07 -13.15 9.90
N VAL A 45 12.51 -13.79 8.83
CA VAL A 45 13.41 -14.94 8.89
C VAL A 45 14.82 -14.37 8.84
N TYR A 46 15.62 -14.70 9.85
CA TYR A 46 17.05 -14.39 9.86
C TYR A 46 17.80 -15.64 9.43
N ASP A 47 18.74 -15.49 8.51
CA ASP A 47 19.74 -16.54 8.26
C ASP A 47 20.79 -16.40 9.36
N ASP A 48 20.88 -17.38 10.25
CA ASP A 48 21.82 -17.40 11.37
C ASP A 48 23.25 -17.82 10.90
N GLU A 49 23.57 -17.67 9.62
CA GLU A 49 24.90 -17.98 9.05
C GLU A 49 25.84 -16.77 9.18
N ASP A 50 26.40 -16.58 10.38
CA ASP A 50 27.62 -15.80 10.68
C ASP A 50 28.73 -16.72 11.24
#